data_AF-A0A2V6SS07-F1
#
_entry.id   AF-A0A2V6SS07-F1
#
_cell.length_a   1.000
_cell.length_b   1.000
_cell.length_c   1.000
_cell.angle_alpha   90.00
_cell.angle_beta   90.00
_cell.angle_gamma   90.00
#
_symmetry.space_group_name_H-M   'P 1'
#
loop_
_entity.id
_entity.type
_entity.pdbx_description
1 polymer ?
#
loop_
_entity_poly.entity_id
_entity_poly.type
_entity_poly.pdbx_seq_one_letter_code
_entity_poly.pdbx_strand_id
1 'polypeptide(L)'
;QDYVRAARAKGLAESTVLVKHALRNAILPVITVTGIGLADLLVGAPLTETVFAWPGLGRMLVAAVGQRDLPVVMVAVLLFAVIYLLGDPRLRA
;
A
#
# COMPACT_ATOMS: atom_id res chain seq x y z
N GLN A 1 21.49 13.97 8.06
CA GLN A 1 21.97 15.09 8.90
C GLN A 1 23.27 15.67 8.34
N ASP A 2 24.27 14.86 7.96
CA ASP A 2 25.53 15.36 7.38
C ASP A 2 25.43 15.93 5.96
N TYR A 3 24.42 15.49 5.17
CA TYR A 3 24.18 15.99 3.81
C TYR A 3 23.84 17.50 3.76
N VAL A 4 23.18 18.02 4.79
CA VAL A 4 22.78 19.43 4.88
C VAL A 4 23.99 20.32 5.17
N ARG A 5 24.91 19.85 6.03
CA ARG A 5 26.16 20.56 6.34
C ARG A 5 27.13 20.57 5.14
N ALA A 6 27.22 19.46 4.41
CA ALA A 6 28.05 19.39 3.19
C ALA A 6 27.49 20.21 2.01
N ALA A 7 26.15 20.30 1.87
CA ALA A 7 25.49 21.12 0.87
C ALA A 7 25.76 22.63 1.07
N ARG A 8 25.69 23.08 2.33
CA ARG A 8 25.96 24.47 2.70
C ARG A 8 27.42 24.86 2.45
N ALA A 9 28.37 23.94 2.65
CA ALA A 9 29.79 24.14 2.35
C ALA A 9 30.09 24.19 0.83
N LYS A 10 29.23 23.62 -0.02
CA LYS A 10 29.34 23.65 -1.49
C LYS A 10 28.59 24.82 -2.17
N GLY A 11 27.96 25.72 -1.39
CA GLY A 11 27.21 26.86 -1.94
C GLY A 11 25.92 26.48 -2.68
N LEU A 12 25.48 25.22 -2.59
CA LEU A 12 24.26 24.72 -3.22
C LEU A 12 23.06 24.97 -2.28
N ALA A 13 21.99 25.55 -2.83
CA ALA A 13 20.75 25.76 -2.08
C ALA A 13 20.22 24.43 -1.51
N GLU A 14 19.87 24.42 -0.21
CA GLU A 14 19.33 23.25 0.52
C GLU A 14 18.17 22.59 -0.23
N SER A 15 17.35 23.38 -0.92
CA SER A 15 16.24 22.93 -1.77
C SER A 15 16.68 22.04 -2.93
N THR A 16 17.78 22.36 -3.63
CA THR A 16 18.29 21.56 -4.75
C THR A 16 18.82 20.21 -4.28
N VAL A 17 19.42 20.15 -3.10
CA VAL A 17 19.94 18.89 -2.52
C VAL A 17 18.80 18.01 -2.01
N LEU A 18 17.80 18.61 -1.35
CA LEU A 18 16.62 17.89 -0.88
C LEU A 18 15.82 17.29 -2.05
N VAL A 19 15.51 18.09 -3.07
CA VAL A 19 14.67 17.66 -4.19
C VAL A 19 15.41 16.71 -5.14
N LYS A 20 16.68 16.98 -5.47
CA LYS A 20 17.38 16.19 -6.50
C LYS A 20 18.02 14.91 -5.96
N HIS A 21 18.52 14.92 -4.72
CA HIS A 21 19.28 13.80 -4.18
C HIS A 21 18.53 13.05 -3.09
N ALA A 22 17.97 13.77 -2.10
CA ALA A 22 17.25 13.12 -1.01
C ALA A 22 15.91 12.54 -1.48
N LEU A 23 15.13 13.27 -2.27
CA LEU A 23 13.83 12.80 -2.77
C LEU A 23 13.96 11.60 -3.70
N ARG A 24 14.93 11.62 -4.64
CA ARG A 24 15.15 10.50 -5.56
C ARG A 24 15.56 9.21 -4.84
N ASN A 25 16.28 9.32 -3.72
CA ASN A 25 16.66 8.17 -2.91
C ASN A 25 15.58 7.77 -1.88
N ALA A 26 14.75 8.71 -1.44
CA ALA A 26 13.65 8.47 -0.52
C ALA A 26 12.38 7.92 -1.20
N ILE A 27 12.22 8.11 -2.51
CA ILE A 27 11.08 7.58 -3.28
C ILE A 27 10.96 6.06 -3.16
N LEU A 28 12.08 5.32 -3.17
CA LEU A 28 12.07 3.86 -3.08
C LEU A 28 11.46 3.36 -1.74
N PRO A 29 11.93 3.82 -0.55
CA PRO A 29 11.30 3.45 0.71
C PRO A 29 9.89 4.04 0.89
N VAL A 30 9.61 5.24 0.35
CA VAL A 30 8.26 5.83 0.42
C VAL A 30 7.24 4.95 -0.31
N ILE A 31 7.54 4.51 -1.54
CA ILE A 31 6.65 3.62 -2.30
C ILE A 31 6.44 2.30 -1.54
N THR A 32 7.50 1.77 -0.93
CA THR A 32 7.40 0.51 -0.16
C THR A 32 6.50 0.65 1.06
N VAL A 33 6.69 1.70 1.86
CA VAL A 33 5.89 1.92 3.07
C VAL A 33 4.44 2.25 2.72
N THR A 34 4.21 3.05 1.68
CA THR A 34 2.85 3.34 1.19
C THR A 34 2.18 2.08 0.63
N GLY A 35 2.92 1.21 -0.07
CA GLY A 35 2.40 -0.07 -0.56
C GLY A 35 1.94 -0.99 0.57
N ILE A 36 2.74 -1.09 1.65
CA ILE A 36 2.36 -1.84 2.86
C ILE A 36 1.11 -1.24 3.50
N GLY A 37 1.06 0.09 3.67
CA GLY A 37 -0.11 0.75 4.24
C GLY A 37 -1.39 0.55 3.42
N LEU A 38 -1.29 0.55 2.09
CA LEU A 38 -2.42 0.25 1.20
C LEU A 38 -2.87 -1.22 1.32
N ALA A 39 -1.94 -2.16 1.49
CA ALA A 39 -2.27 -3.56 1.73
C ALA A 39 -2.99 -3.76 3.08
N ASP A 40 -2.57 -3.08 4.13
CA ASP A 40 -3.23 -3.12 5.44
C ASP A 40 -4.68 -2.57 5.36
N LEU A 41 -4.90 -1.52 4.57
CA LEU A 41 -6.24 -0.98 4.34
C LEU A 41 -7.17 -1.99 3.64
N LEU A 42 -6.64 -2.77 2.69
CA LEU A 42 -7.41 -3.83 2.02
C LEU A 42 -7.83 -4.94 3.00
N VAL A 43 -6.99 -5.28 3.97
CA VAL A 43 -7.32 -6.28 5.01
C VAL A 43 -8.42 -5.77 5.95
N GLY A 44 -8.42 -4.49 6.29
CA GLY A 44 -9.45 -3.86 7.12
C GLY A 44 -10.76 -3.53 6.40
N ALA A 45 -10.77 -3.51 5.06
CA ALA A 45 -11.92 -3.12 4.23
C ALA A 45 -13.21 -3.92 4.50
N PRO A 46 -13.19 -5.26 4.70
CA PRO A 46 -14.43 -6.02 4.96
C PRO A 46 -15.15 -5.58 6.25
N LEU A 47 -14.39 -5.18 7.28
CA LEU A 47 -14.95 -4.69 8.53
C LEU A 47 -15.66 -3.35 8.34
N THR A 48 -15.01 -2.41 7.66
CA THR A 48 -15.59 -1.08 7.42
C THR A 48 -16.77 -1.15 6.44
N GLU A 49 -16.71 -1.97 5.40
CA GLU A 49 -17.83 -2.22 4.47
C GLU A 49 -19.05 -2.84 5.17
N THR A 50 -18.82 -3.74 6.12
CA THR A 50 -19.90 -4.39 6.86
C THR A 50 -20.57 -3.41 7.82
N VAL A 51 -19.79 -2.63 8.57
CA VAL A 51 -20.29 -1.64 9.55
C VAL A 51 -21.03 -0.49 8.88
N PHE A 52 -20.50 0.05 7.78
CA PHE A 52 -21.11 1.19 7.07
C PHE A 52 -22.11 0.77 5.98
N ALA A 53 -22.38 -0.53 5.82
CA ALA A 53 -23.22 -1.09 4.76
C ALA A 53 -22.85 -0.63 3.33
N TRP A 54 -21.57 -0.34 3.10
CA TRP A 54 -21.07 0.06 1.80
C TRP A 54 -20.92 -1.19 0.92
N PRO A 55 -21.46 -1.21 -0.34
CA PRO A 55 -21.34 -2.38 -1.20
C PRO A 55 -19.89 -2.53 -1.67
N GLY A 56 -19.22 -3.56 -1.17
CA GLY A 56 -17.85 -3.89 -1.53
C GLY A 56 -17.58 -5.41 -1.52
N LEU A 57 -16.39 -5.77 -1.99
CA LEU A 57 -15.96 -7.16 -2.15
C LEU A 57 -15.73 -7.86 -0.80
N GLY A 58 -15.30 -7.11 0.22
CA GLY A 58 -15.08 -7.64 1.56
C GLY A 58 -16.39 -8.05 2.23
N ARG A 59 -17.43 -7.22 2.11
CA ARG A 59 -18.78 -7.54 2.57
C ARG A 59 -19.36 -8.76 1.83
N MET A 60 -19.13 -8.88 0.52
CA MET A 60 -19.53 -10.06 -0.26
C MET A 60 -18.86 -11.34 0.25
N LEU A 61 -17.55 -11.29 0.52
CA LEU A 61 -16.80 -12.41 1.09
C LEU A 61 -17.39 -12.81 2.45
N VAL A 62 -17.63 -11.86 3.35
CA VAL A 62 -18.20 -12.12 4.68
C VAL A 62 -19.58 -12.76 4.57
N ALA A 63 -20.43 -12.28 3.66
CA ALA A 63 -21.74 -12.86 3.41
C ALA A 63 -21.66 -14.30 2.85
N ALA A 64 -20.75 -14.54 1.90
CA ALA A 64 -20.54 -15.87 1.30
C ALA A 64 -20.02 -16.90 2.31
N VAL A 65 -19.13 -16.49 3.22
CA VAL A 65 -18.67 -17.33 4.34
C VAL A 65 -19.85 -17.68 5.25
N GLY A 66 -20.71 -16.72 5.57
CA GLY A 66 -21.91 -16.95 6.37
C GLY A 66 -22.92 -17.91 5.72
N GLN A 67 -23.04 -17.86 4.39
CA GLN A 67 -23.91 -18.75 3.61
C GLN A 67 -23.26 -20.10 3.23
N ARG A 68 -22.00 -20.32 3.61
CA ARG A 68 -21.18 -21.48 3.21
C ARG A 68 -21.08 -21.66 1.70
N ASP A 69 -21.12 -20.57 0.95
CA ASP A 69 -20.95 -20.57 -0.50
C ASP A 69 -19.46 -20.63 -0.86
N LEU A 70 -18.89 -21.85 -0.77
CA LEU A 70 -17.47 -22.09 -0.96
C LEU A 70 -16.93 -21.63 -2.33
N PRO A 71 -17.65 -21.82 -3.47
CA PRO A 71 -17.24 -21.26 -4.75
C PRO A 71 -16.98 -19.74 -4.71
N VAL A 72 -17.91 -18.98 -4.13
CA VAL A 72 -17.81 -17.51 -4.06
C VAL A 72 -16.66 -17.09 -3.16
N VAL A 73 -16.49 -17.75 -2.01
CA VAL A 73 -15.35 -17.51 -1.10
C VAL A 73 -14.03 -17.75 -1.82
N MET A 74 -13.89 -18.85 -2.56
CA MET A 74 -12.66 -19.20 -3.26
C MET A 74 -12.30 -18.16 -4.33
N VAL A 75 -13.28 -17.73 -5.13
CA VAL A 75 -13.06 -16.69 -6.16
C VAL A 75 -12.68 -15.36 -5.52
N ALA A 76 -13.37 -14.94 -4.45
CA ALA A 76 -13.09 -13.69 -3.75
C ALA A 76 -11.69 -13.69 -3.12
N VAL A 77 -11.29 -14.79 -2.46
CA VAL A 77 -9.93 -14.93 -1.89
C VAL A 77 -8.86 -14.89 -2.98
N LEU A 78 -9.07 -15.57 -4.12
CA LEU A 78 -8.17 -15.50 -5.27
C LEU A 78 -8.03 -14.07 -5.80
N LEU A 79 -9.14 -13.33 -5.91
CA LEU A 79 -9.14 -11.96 -6.38
C LEU A 79 -8.35 -11.04 -5.42
N PHE A 80 -8.58 -11.18 -4.10
CA PHE A 80 -7.81 -10.45 -3.10
C PHE A 80 -6.32 -10.78 -3.14
N ALA A 81 -5.97 -12.07 -3.33
CA ALA A 81 -4.58 -12.49 -3.47
C ALA A 81 -3.90 -11.85 -4.68
N VAL A 82 -4.59 -11.77 -5.83
CA VAL A 82 -4.07 -11.11 -7.04
C VAL A 82 -3.89 -9.60 -6.82
N ILE A 83 -4.85 -8.94 -6.19
CA ILE A 83 -4.77 -7.50 -5.88
C ILE A 83 -3.59 -7.22 -4.93
N TYR A 84 -3.45 -8.04 -3.88
CA TYR A 84 -2.34 -7.94 -2.94
C TYR A 84 -0.99 -8.13 -3.66
N LEU A 85 -0.88 -9.17 -4.50
CA LEU A 85 0.32 -9.47 -5.27
C LEU A 85 0.70 -8.33 -6.22
N LEU A 86 -0.28 -7.70 -6.87
CA LEU A 86 -0.05 -6.56 -7.75
C LEU A 86 0.41 -5.32 -6.98
N GLY A 87 -0.09 -5.15 -5.76
CA GLY A 87 0.22 -4.05 -4.86
C GLY A 87 1.58 -4.17 -4.15
N ASP A 88 2.06 -5.38 -3.88
CA ASP A 88 3.35 -5.61 -3.22
C ASP A 88 4.52 -5.30 -4.18
N PRO A 89 5.31 -4.23 -3.95
CA PRO A 89 6.43 -3.87 -4.81
C PRO A 89 7.62 -4.83 -4.66
N ARG A 90 7.69 -5.61 -3.57
CA ARG A 90 8.86 -6.48 -3.26
C ARG A 90 8.95 -7.70 -4.16
N LEU A 91 7.82 -8.15 -4.70
CA LEU A 91 7.76 -9.27 -5.64
C LEU A 91 8.29 -8.94 -7.04
N ARG A 92 8.55 -7.66 -7.32
CA ARG A 92 9.06 -7.19 -8.63
C ARG A 92 10.57 -6.95 -8.65
N ALA A 93 11.27 -7.15 -7.51
CA ALA A 93 12.71 -7.00 -7.36
C ALA A 93 13.39 -8.37 -7.26
#